data_AF-A0A7T7KH59-F1
#
_entry.id   AF-A0A7T7KH59-F1
#
_cell.length_a   1.000
_cell.length_b   1.000
_cell.length_c   1.000
_cell.angle_alpha   90.00
_cell.angle_beta   90.00
_cell.angle_gamma   90.00
#
_symmetry.space_group_name_H-M   'P 1'
#
loop_
_entity.id
_entity.type
_entity.pdbx_description
1 polymer ?
#
loop_
_entity_poly.entity_id
_entity_poly.type
_entity_poly.pdbx_seq_one_letter_code
_entity_poly.pdbx_strand_id
1 'polypeptide(L)'
;MKNFLLFLLTLFLYCLLTFLEKTYIQTDSKIIDFLAKDYPNEVIQNYIEGQKKWWWVGYIFMFLFIGIKVLLVAFCLNFIKLFDLPGLEKVEYKDFINLALIAESVFIISGFYKFINFYWFDTNYSIEDLQTYYPLSLINFKESISTEKWLA
;
A
#
# COMPACT_ATOMS: atom_id res chain seq x y z
N MET A 1 8.06 8.60 22.77
CA MET A 1 8.51 7.19 22.66
C MET A 1 7.45 6.28 22.02
N LYS A 2 6.19 6.29 22.49
CA LYS A 2 5.11 5.46 21.91
C LYS A 2 4.91 5.66 20.39
N ASN A 3 4.86 6.92 19.93
CA ASN A 3 4.64 7.23 18.51
C ASN A 3 5.79 6.74 17.60
N PHE A 4 7.03 6.84 18.10
CA PHE A 4 8.21 6.35 17.38
C PHE A 4 8.20 4.82 17.27
N LEU A 5 7.82 4.12 18.35
CA LEU A 5 7.66 2.67 18.34
C LEU A 5 6.55 2.23 17.39
N LEU A 6 5.42 2.93 17.36
CA LEU A 6 4.34 2.67 16.41
C LEU A 6 4.81 2.87 14.96
N PHE A 7 5.55 3.94 14.68
CA PHE A 7 6.10 4.16 13.34
C PHE A 7 7.07 3.05 12.94
N LEU A 8 8.00 2.65 13.82
CA LEU A 8 8.91 1.53 13.56
C LEU A 8 8.16 0.22 13.33
N LEU A 9 7.10 -0.05 14.10
CA LEU A 9 6.24 -1.22 13.90
C LEU A 9 5.56 -1.17 12.53
N THR A 10 5.01 -0.02 12.14
CA THR A 10 4.40 0.19 10.82
C THR A 10 5.41 -0.09 9.70
N LEU A 11 6.63 0.44 9.79
CA LEU A 11 7.69 0.17 8.81
C LEU A 11 8.06 -1.31 8.76
N PHE A 12 8.20 -1.94 9.93
CA PHE A 12 8.50 -3.38 10.02
C PHE A 12 7.41 -4.22 9.34
N LEU A 13 6.14 -3.91 9.58
CA LEU A 13 5.01 -4.62 8.97
C LEU A 13 4.97 -4.44 7.45
N TYR A 14 5.26 -3.24 6.93
CA TYR A 14 5.39 -3.01 5.48
C TYR A 14 6.55 -3.78 4.86
N CYS A 15 7.71 -3.81 5.52
CA CYS A 15 8.84 -4.63 5.10
C CYS A 15 8.49 -6.13 5.09
N LEU A 16 7.83 -6.61 6.15
CA LEU A 16 7.38 -7.99 6.26
C LEU A 16 6.41 -8.35 5.15
N LEU A 17 5.41 -7.50 4.89
CA LEU A 17 4.47 -7.71 3.79
C LEU A 17 5.18 -7.78 2.44
N THR A 18 6.06 -6.82 2.15
CA THR A 18 6.84 -6.79 0.90
C THR A 18 7.71 -8.03 0.73
N PHE A 19 8.31 -8.51 1.83
CA PHE A 19 9.10 -9.74 1.84
C PHE A 19 8.22 -10.95 1.52
N LEU A 20 7.06 -11.08 2.18
CA LEU A 20 6.13 -12.18 1.95
C LEU A 20 5.63 -12.20 0.51
N GLU A 21 5.20 -11.06 -0.04
CA GLU A 21 4.76 -10.96 -1.43
C GLU A 21 5.89 -11.38 -2.40
N LYS A 22 7.10 -10.85 -2.21
CA LYS A 22 8.23 -11.20 -3.09
C LYS A 22 8.58 -12.69 -3.03
N THR A 23 8.50 -13.31 -1.85
CA THR A 23 8.85 -14.73 -1.68
C THR A 23 7.77 -15.68 -2.19
N TYR A 24 6.49 -15.40 -1.94
CA TYR A 24 5.41 -16.37 -2.17
C TYR A 24 4.53 -16.06 -3.39
N ILE A 25 4.38 -14.80 -3.80
CA ILE A 25 3.51 -14.37 -4.91
C ILE A 25 4.26 -14.38 -6.26
N GLN A 26 5.56 -14.73 -6.27
CA GLN A 26 6.38 -14.86 -7.48
C GLN A 26 6.24 -13.68 -8.48
N THR A 27 6.01 -12.47 -7.96
CA THR A 27 5.64 -11.28 -8.75
C THR A 27 6.61 -10.99 -9.89
N ASP A 28 7.91 -11.23 -9.68
CA ASP A 28 8.95 -11.02 -10.70
C ASP A 28 8.71 -11.89 -11.95
N SER A 29 8.29 -13.15 -11.78
CA SER A 29 7.99 -14.04 -12.91
C SER A 29 6.76 -13.58 -13.70
N LYS A 30 5.72 -13.15 -13.00
CA LYS A 30 4.48 -12.65 -13.61
C LYS A 30 4.69 -11.34 -14.36
N ILE A 31 5.57 -10.47 -13.86
CA ILE A 31 5.99 -9.25 -14.57
C ILE A 31 6.74 -9.63 -15.84
N ILE A 32 7.63 -10.62 -15.80
CA ILE A 32 8.36 -11.10 -16.99
C ILE A 32 7.40 -11.68 -18.02
N ASP A 33 6.46 -12.53 -17.61
CA ASP A 33 5.44 -13.11 -18.50
C ASP A 33 4.56 -12.05 -19.15
N PHE A 34 4.24 -10.98 -18.42
CA PHE A 34 3.50 -9.84 -18.95
C PHE A 34 4.33 -9.06 -19.98
N LEU A 35 5.57 -8.69 -19.65
CA LEU A 35 6.45 -7.94 -20.54
C LEU A 35 6.84 -8.74 -21.79
N ALA A 36 6.99 -10.06 -21.69
CA ALA A 36 7.33 -10.94 -22.80
C ALA A 36 6.29 -10.97 -23.93
N LYS A 37 5.05 -10.52 -23.66
CA LYS A 37 4.00 -10.39 -24.68
C LYS A 37 4.31 -9.28 -25.69
N ASP A 38 4.87 -8.18 -25.21
CA ASP A 38 4.97 -6.92 -25.97
C ASP A 38 6.41 -6.45 -26.20
N TYR A 39 7.40 -7.01 -25.50
CA TYR A 39 8.79 -6.54 -25.54
C TYR A 39 9.79 -7.63 -25.94
N PRO A 40 10.87 -7.26 -26.65
CA PRO A 40 11.94 -8.19 -26.99
C PRO A 40 12.76 -8.59 -25.76
N ASN A 41 13.34 -9.80 -25.80
CA ASN A 41 14.11 -10.39 -24.70
C ASN A 41 15.24 -9.49 -24.18
N GLU A 42 15.91 -8.73 -25.04
CA GLU A 42 16.99 -7.82 -24.65
C GLU A 42 16.51 -6.71 -23.69
N VAL A 43 15.31 -6.16 -23.94
CA VAL A 43 14.70 -5.13 -23.08
C VAL A 43 14.34 -5.74 -21.73
N ILE A 44 13.82 -6.97 -21.73
CA ILE A 44 13.44 -7.68 -20.51
C ILE A 44 14.67 -8.02 -19.65
N GLN A 45 15.77 -8.48 -20.25
CA GLN A 45 17.01 -8.76 -19.52
C GLN A 45 17.57 -7.48 -18.88
N ASN A 46 17.63 -6.38 -19.64
CA ASN A 46 18.07 -5.09 -19.11
C ASN A 46 17.18 -4.60 -17.96
N TYR A 47 15.87 -4.82 -18.05
CA TYR A 47 14.93 -4.50 -16.97
C TYR A 47 15.20 -5.33 -15.70
N ILE A 48 15.37 -6.65 -15.82
CA ILE A 48 15.67 -7.54 -14.68
C ILE A 48 17.00 -7.16 -14.01
N GLU A 49 18.04 -6.89 -14.80
CA GLU A 49 19.34 -6.47 -14.28
C GLU A 49 19.26 -5.12 -13.57
N GLY A 50 18.50 -4.17 -14.12
CA GLY A 50 18.22 -2.89 -13.49
C GLY A 50 17.50 -3.04 -12.15
N GLN A 51 16.42 -3.82 -12.12
CA GLN A 51 15.64 -4.08 -10.90
C GLN A 51 16.51 -4.74 -9.81
N LYS A 52 17.36 -5.71 -10.17
CA LYS A 52 18.32 -6.33 -9.24
C LYS A 52 19.35 -5.35 -8.71
N LYS A 53 19.83 -4.41 -9.52
CA LYS A 53 20.83 -3.41 -9.10
C LYS A 53 20.25 -2.38 -8.12
N TRP A 54 18.99 -1.98 -8.32
CA TRP A 54 18.34 -0.89 -7.58
C TRP A 54 17.28 -1.37 -6.58
N TRP A 55 17.32 -2.63 -6.19
CA TRP A 55 16.33 -3.24 -5.28
C TRP A 55 16.15 -2.46 -3.96
N TRP A 56 17.23 -1.90 -3.41
CA TRP A 56 17.23 -1.15 -2.15
C TRP A 56 16.54 0.22 -2.27
N VAL A 57 16.51 0.81 -3.46
CA VAL A 57 15.87 2.11 -3.70
C VAL A 57 14.37 2.01 -3.45
N GLY A 58 13.74 0.90 -3.81
CA GLY A 58 12.32 0.66 -3.52
C GLY A 58 11.99 0.76 -2.04
N TYR A 59 12.85 0.21 -1.16
CA TYR A 59 12.65 0.29 0.28
C TYR A 59 12.82 1.71 0.84
N ILE A 60 13.79 2.48 0.35
CA ILE A 60 13.96 3.88 0.75
C ILE A 60 12.74 4.72 0.34
N PHE A 61 12.29 4.56 -0.91
CA PHE A 61 11.09 5.25 -1.37
C PHE A 61 9.87 4.85 -0.55
N MET A 62 9.69 3.57 -0.24
CA MET A 62 8.60 3.10 0.61
C MET A 62 8.58 3.82 1.97
N PHE A 63 9.72 3.89 2.66
CA PHE A 63 9.81 4.58 3.95
C PHE A 63 9.52 6.07 3.86
N LEU A 64 10.05 6.72 2.82
CA LEU A 64 9.81 8.14 2.55
C LEU A 64 8.32 8.40 2.28
N PHE A 65 7.69 7.60 1.42
CA PHE A 65 6.29 7.74 1.05
C PHE A 65 5.35 7.54 2.25
N ILE A 66 5.61 6.55 3.10
CA ILE A 66 4.83 6.34 4.33
C ILE A 66 4.96 7.56 5.25
N GLY A 67 6.18 8.08 5.43
CA GLY A 67 6.41 9.27 6.25
C GLY A 67 5.67 10.50 5.72
N ILE A 68 5.78 10.78 4.42
CA ILE A 68 5.07 11.89 3.76
C ILE A 68 3.56 11.73 3.90
N LYS A 69 3.02 10.53 3.65
CA LYS A 69 1.58 10.24 3.76
C LYS A 69 1.06 10.52 5.17
N VAL A 70 1.74 10.03 6.20
CA VAL A 70 1.34 10.25 7.60
C VAL A 70 1.38 11.74 7.96
N LEU A 71 2.42 12.47 7.54
CA LEU A 71 2.53 13.90 7.76
C LEU A 71 1.42 14.68 7.05
N LEU A 72 1.10 14.31 5.81
CA LEU A 72 0.02 14.94 5.04
C LEU A 72 -1.33 14.73 5.71
N VAL A 73 -1.65 13.51 6.15
CA VAL A 73 -2.89 13.21 6.86
C VAL A 73 -2.96 13.97 8.18
N ALA A 74 -1.87 13.99 8.97
CA ALA A 74 -1.83 14.74 10.23
C ALA A 74 -1.98 16.26 10.00
N PHE A 75 -1.38 16.78 8.94
CA PHE A 75 -1.54 18.17 8.53
C PHE A 75 -2.99 18.50 8.17
N CYS A 76 -3.65 17.66 7.37
CA CYS A 76 -5.07 17.80 7.05
C CYS A 76 -5.95 17.76 8.31
N LEU A 77 -5.69 16.83 9.23
CA LEU A 77 -6.43 16.72 10.49
C LEU A 77 -6.23 17.95 11.38
N ASN A 78 -5.07 18.59 11.33
CA ASN A 78 -4.78 19.78 12.14
C ASN A 78 -5.70 20.97 11.82
N PHE A 79 -6.30 21.03 10.62
CA PHE A 79 -7.32 22.03 10.28
C PHE A 79 -8.58 21.93 11.14
N ILE A 80 -8.83 20.80 11.82
CA ILE A 80 -9.98 20.69 12.73
C ILE A 80 -9.89 21.70 13.90
N LYS A 81 -8.68 22.19 14.21
CA LYS A 81 -8.45 23.27 15.18
C LYS A 81 -8.97 24.64 14.77
N LEU A 82 -9.33 24.83 13.50
CA LEU A 82 -10.00 26.05 13.07
C LEU A 82 -11.47 26.10 13.53
N PHE A 83 -12.03 24.95 13.89
CA PHE A 83 -13.35 24.88 14.50
C PHE A 83 -13.17 25.00 16.01
N ASP A 84 -13.78 26.03 16.60
CA ASP A 84 -13.67 26.38 18.02
C ASP A 84 -14.44 25.38 18.91
N LEU A 85 -13.99 24.13 18.88
CA LEU A 85 -14.63 22.98 19.49
C LEU A 85 -14.10 22.78 20.92
N PRO A 86 -14.99 22.54 21.91
CA PRO A 86 -14.57 22.35 23.29
C PRO A 86 -13.67 21.10 23.42
N GLY A 87 -12.53 21.27 24.09
CA GLY A 87 -11.56 20.20 24.36
C GLY A 87 -10.44 20.06 23.32
N LEU A 88 -10.53 20.74 22.18
CA LEU A 88 -9.53 20.66 21.12
C LEU A 88 -8.24 21.44 21.44
N GLU A 89 -8.31 22.41 22.35
CA GLU A 89 -7.17 23.21 22.83
C GLU A 89 -6.05 22.36 23.43
N LYS A 90 -6.40 21.20 24.00
CA LYS A 90 -5.45 20.29 24.66
C LYS A 90 -4.76 19.34 23.67
N VAL A 91 -5.24 19.27 22.43
CA VAL A 91 -4.73 18.34 21.42
C VAL A 91 -3.49 18.95 20.76
N GLU A 92 -2.37 18.23 20.80
CA GLU A 92 -1.14 18.67 20.15
C GLU A 92 -0.99 18.03 18.76
N TYR A 93 -0.12 18.59 17.91
CA TYR A 93 0.13 18.04 16.57
C TYR A 93 0.63 16.57 16.61
N LYS A 94 1.36 16.20 17.66
CA LYS A 94 1.82 14.82 17.89
C LYS A 94 0.68 13.81 18.00
N ASP A 95 -0.50 14.25 18.44
CA ASP A 95 -1.67 13.40 18.62
C ASP A 95 -2.31 13.10 17.26
N PHE A 96 -2.33 14.06 16.33
CA PHE A 96 -2.73 13.82 14.94
C PHE A 96 -1.77 12.90 14.20
N ILE A 97 -0.46 13.02 14.43
CA ILE A 97 0.52 12.07 13.88
C ILE A 97 0.23 10.66 14.41
N ASN A 98 -0.03 10.52 15.72
CA ASN A 98 -0.35 9.22 16.31
C ASN A 98 -1.65 8.64 15.74
N LEU A 99 -2.68 9.47 15.56
CA LEU A 99 -3.93 9.05 14.95
C LEU A 99 -3.73 8.61 13.50
N ALA A 100 -2.96 9.35 12.72
CA ALA A 100 -2.62 9.01 11.34
C ALA A 100 -1.83 7.69 11.25
N LEU A 101 -0.89 7.45 12.18
CA LEU A 101 -0.17 6.17 12.28
C LEU A 101 -1.08 4.99 12.63
N ILE A 102 -2.05 5.18 13.52
CA ILE A 102 -3.05 4.15 13.84
C ILE A 102 -3.92 3.88 12.61
N ALA A 103 -4.37 4.92 11.90
CA ALA A 103 -5.16 4.75 10.68
C ALA A 103 -4.38 3.99 9.58
N GLU A 104 -3.04 4.13 9.54
CA GLU A 104 -2.19 3.41 8.61
C GLU A 104 -2.28 1.88 8.77
N SER A 105 -2.65 1.37 9.96
CA SER A 105 -2.84 -0.07 10.17
C SER A 105 -3.93 -0.65 9.27
N VAL A 106 -4.94 0.14 8.87
CA VAL A 106 -6.01 -0.31 7.95
C VAL A 106 -5.42 -0.70 6.59
N PHE A 107 -4.45 0.07 6.09
CA PHE A 107 -3.77 -0.23 4.83
C PHE A 107 -2.87 -1.45 4.94
N ILE A 108 -2.18 -1.62 6.08
CA ILE A 108 -1.39 -2.83 6.35
C ILE A 108 -2.28 -4.07 6.37
N ILE A 109 -3.41 -4.03 7.08
CA ILE A 109 -4.37 -5.14 7.16
C ILE A 109 -4.92 -5.48 5.77
N SER A 110 -5.28 -4.45 4.99
CA SER A 110 -5.68 -4.62 3.58
C SER A 110 -4.59 -5.33 2.76
N GLY A 111 -3.32 -4.92 2.90
CA GLY A 111 -2.18 -5.58 2.26
C GLY A 111 -2.03 -7.06 2.65
N PHE A 112 -2.14 -7.39 3.93
CA PHE A 112 -2.13 -8.80 4.37
C PHE A 112 -3.30 -9.59 3.80
N TYR A 113 -4.49 -9.01 3.74
CA TYR A 113 -5.64 -9.68 3.13
C TYR A 113 -5.41 -9.97 1.65
N LYS A 114 -4.82 -9.02 0.91
CA LYS A 114 -4.40 -9.22 -0.48
C LYS A 114 -3.43 -10.38 -0.61
N PHE A 115 -2.42 -10.42 0.25
CA PHE A 115 -1.45 -11.51 0.28
C PHE A 115 -2.13 -12.86 0.49
N ILE A 116 -3.00 -12.95 1.50
CA ILE A 116 -3.78 -14.15 1.83
C ILE A 116 -4.62 -14.60 0.63
N ASN A 117 -5.29 -13.67 -0.06
CA ASN A 117 -6.13 -13.97 -1.23
C ASN A 117 -5.33 -14.66 -2.34
N PHE A 118 -4.24 -14.03 -2.78
CA PHE A 118 -3.47 -14.53 -3.92
C PHE A 118 -2.54 -15.70 -3.59
N TYR A 119 -2.22 -15.89 -2.30
CA TYR A 119 -1.43 -17.03 -1.86
C TYR A 119 -2.26 -18.30 -1.67
N TRP A 120 -3.47 -18.20 -1.12
CA TRP A 120 -4.28 -19.38 -0.77
C TRP A 120 -5.53 -19.60 -1.61
N PHE A 121 -6.17 -18.54 -2.12
CA PHE A 121 -7.48 -18.65 -2.76
C PHE A 121 -7.38 -18.51 -4.28
N ASP A 122 -6.88 -17.38 -4.76
CA ASP A 122 -6.69 -17.11 -6.18
C ASP A 122 -5.22 -17.30 -6.55
N THR A 123 -4.80 -18.54 -6.86
CA THR A 123 -3.40 -18.83 -7.24
C THR A 123 -3.12 -18.64 -8.73
N ASN A 124 -4.16 -18.55 -9.56
CA ASN A 124 -4.06 -18.37 -11.02
C ASN A 124 -4.38 -16.92 -11.43
N TYR A 125 -3.59 -15.97 -10.94
CA TYR A 125 -3.75 -14.55 -11.23
C TYR A 125 -2.76 -14.05 -12.29
N SER A 126 -3.15 -12.97 -12.96
CA SER A 126 -2.29 -12.12 -13.77
C SER A 126 -1.70 -10.98 -12.93
N ILE A 127 -0.73 -10.26 -13.49
CA ILE A 127 -0.19 -9.07 -12.83
C ILE A 127 -1.22 -7.94 -12.74
N GLU A 128 -2.18 -7.89 -13.68
CA GLU A 128 -3.25 -6.89 -13.72
C GLU A 128 -4.24 -7.11 -12.56
N ASP A 129 -4.60 -8.37 -12.30
CA ASP A 129 -5.46 -8.75 -11.17
C ASP A 129 -4.79 -8.35 -9.85
N LEU A 130 -3.49 -8.66 -9.72
CA LEU A 130 -2.73 -8.29 -8.54
C LEU A 130 -2.70 -6.76 -8.36
N GLN A 131 -2.56 -5.96 -9.42
CA GLN A 131 -2.47 -4.50 -9.31
C GLN A 131 -3.82 -3.84 -9.01
N THR A 132 -4.92 -4.37 -9.56
CA THR A 132 -6.26 -3.78 -9.44
C THR A 132 -7.05 -4.26 -8.22
N TYR A 133 -6.54 -5.29 -7.52
CA TYR A 133 -7.15 -5.79 -6.30
C TYR A 133 -6.84 -4.90 -5.09
N TYR A 134 -7.87 -4.17 -4.62
CA TYR A 134 -7.82 -3.33 -3.42
C TYR A 134 -8.77 -3.85 -2.35
N PRO A 135 -8.34 -4.80 -1.51
CA PRO A 135 -9.24 -5.38 -0.53
C PRO A 135 -9.67 -4.35 0.50
N LEU A 136 -10.88 -4.53 1.02
CA LEU A 136 -11.59 -3.57 1.87
C LEU A 136 -12.00 -2.26 1.16
N SER A 137 -11.64 -2.08 -0.12
CA SER A 137 -12.18 -0.99 -0.95
C SER A 137 -13.56 -1.35 -1.48
N LEU A 138 -14.46 -0.37 -1.50
CA LEU A 138 -15.77 -0.48 -2.14
C LEU A 138 -15.66 -0.82 -3.64
N ILE A 139 -14.52 -0.55 -4.27
CA ILE A 139 -14.26 -0.88 -5.68
C ILE A 139 -14.26 -2.39 -5.90
N ASN A 140 -13.77 -3.20 -4.95
CA ASN A 140 -13.82 -4.66 -5.05
C ASN A 140 -15.22 -5.22 -4.81
N PHE A 141 -16.13 -4.44 -4.20
CA PHE A 141 -17.54 -4.80 -4.03
C PHE A 141 -18.42 -4.29 -5.19
N LYS A 142 -17.84 -3.59 -6.18
CA LYS A 142 -18.56 -2.81 -7.19
C LYS A 142 -19.38 -3.64 -8.16
N GLU A 143 -19.06 -4.93 -8.37
CA GLU A 143 -19.96 -5.85 -9.11
C GLU A 143 -21.35 -5.93 -8.45
N SER A 144 -21.46 -5.76 -7.12
CA SER A 144 -22.74 -5.74 -6.40
C SER A 144 -23.45 -4.37 -6.37
N ILE A 145 -22.74 -3.28 -6.70
CA ILE A 145 -23.25 -1.89 -6.66
C ILE A 145 -23.27 -1.33 -8.09
N SER A 146 -23.90 -2.09 -8.99
CA SER A 146 -23.75 -1.96 -10.44
C SER A 146 -23.83 -0.51 -10.96
N THR A 147 -22.90 -0.21 -11.86
CA THR A 147 -22.85 0.98 -12.72
C THR A 147 -24.07 1.13 -13.65
N GLU A 148 -25.01 0.18 -13.63
CA GLU A 148 -26.28 0.26 -14.36
C GLU A 148 -27.09 1.51 -13.96
N LYS A 149 -26.95 1.98 -12.72
CA LYS A 149 -27.66 3.17 -12.26
C LYS A 149 -27.11 4.49 -12.82
N TRP A 150 -25.91 4.49 -13.38
CA TRP A 150 -25.26 5.68 -13.95
C TRP A 150 -25.28 5.72 -15.49
N LEU A 151 -25.76 4.65 -16.13
CA LEU A 151 -25.93 4.55 -17.59
C LEU A 151 -27.39 4.62 -18.04
N ALA A 152 -28.30 5.01 -17.14
CA ALA A 152 -29.72 5.25 -17.42
C ALA A 152 -30.03 6.74 -17.57
#